data_AF-A0A1F8SZR5-F1
#
_entry.id   AF-A0A1F8SZR5-F1
#
_cell.length_a   1.000
_cell.length_b   1.000
_cell.length_c   1.000
_cell.angle_alpha   90.00
_cell.angle_beta   90.00
_cell.angle_gamma   90.00
#
_symmetry.space_group_name_H-M   'P 1'
#
loop_
_entity.id
_entity.type
_entity.pdbx_description
1 polymer ?
#
loop_
_entity_poly.entity_id
_entity_poly.type
_entity_poly.pdbx_seq_one_letter_code
_entity_poly.pdbx_strand_id
1 'polypeptide(L)'
;MDIGSIFLILAILIPVVIFISRPLLERSATSVSHAEQDVSTLLAKRDQVVATIQELDDDYNLGKIPSEVYPNQRMTLLQNGADVLRQIDAYQEAPAAETAEDRLEAALVSRRQTFESTKNQGRKNGNAVPPVPDDDLEQRIASRRRLHQGKAGGFCPKCGRPVQADDRFCPKCGATLG
;
A
#
# COMPACT_ATOMS: atom_id res chain seq x y z
N MET A 1 -48.00 -10.66 34.33
CA MET A 1 -47.41 -9.73 33.35
C MET A 1 -48.26 -9.77 32.11
N ASP A 2 -48.69 -8.60 31.64
CA ASP A 2 -49.51 -8.51 30.43
C ASP A 2 -48.76 -9.14 29.26
N ILE A 3 -49.48 -9.92 28.45
CA ILE A 3 -48.93 -10.58 27.25
C ILE A 3 -48.18 -9.57 26.36
N GLY A 4 -48.65 -8.32 26.30
CA GLY A 4 -47.99 -7.25 25.54
C GLY A 4 -46.60 -6.87 26.04
N SER A 5 -46.33 -6.92 27.36
CA SER A 5 -45.00 -6.56 27.88
C SER A 5 -43.96 -7.65 27.58
N ILE A 6 -44.38 -8.92 27.54
CA ILE A 6 -43.53 -10.04 27.18
C ILE A 6 -43.08 -9.92 25.71
N PHE A 7 -43.99 -9.60 24.80
CA PHE A 7 -43.65 -9.42 23.38
C PHE A 7 -42.71 -8.23 23.14
N LEU A 8 -42.89 -7.12 23.87
CA LEU A 8 -42.04 -5.94 23.76
C LEU A 8 -40.60 -6.26 24.23
N ILE A 9 -40.45 -6.95 25.36
CA ILE A 9 -39.15 -7.37 25.88
C ILE A 9 -38.45 -8.30 24.88
N LEU A 10 -39.15 -9.29 24.34
CA LEU A 10 -38.59 -10.25 23.39
C LEU A 10 -38.12 -9.57 22.09
N ALA A 11 -38.91 -8.62 21.57
CA ALA A 11 -38.60 -7.88 20.35
C ALA A 11 -37.30 -7.07 20.45
N ILE A 12 -36.94 -6.61 21.65
CA ILE A 12 -35.68 -5.89 21.92
C ILE A 12 -34.54 -6.86 22.28
N LEU A 13 -34.83 -7.91 23.05
CA LEU A 13 -33.82 -8.85 23.53
C LEU A 13 -33.19 -9.64 22.37
N ILE A 14 -33.98 -10.14 21.43
CA ILE A 14 -33.49 -10.94 20.30
C ILE A 14 -32.40 -10.23 19.48
N PRO A 15 -32.59 -9.01 18.96
CA PRO A 15 -31.56 -8.33 18.18
C PRO A 15 -30.33 -8.00 19.03
N VAL A 16 -30.48 -7.68 20.31
CA VAL A 16 -29.36 -7.45 21.23
C VAL A 16 -28.53 -8.73 21.39
N VAL A 17 -29.18 -9.87 21.60
CA VAL A 17 -28.48 -11.17 21.70
C VAL A 17 -27.83 -11.55 20.39
N ILE A 18 -28.46 -11.30 19.23
CA ILE A 18 -27.84 -11.52 17.91
C ILE A 18 -26.61 -10.62 17.75
N PHE A 19 -26.70 -9.35 18.12
CA PHE A 19 -25.58 -8.41 18.00
C PHE A 19 -24.40 -8.81 18.91
N ILE A 20 -24.68 -9.26 20.14
CA ILE A 20 -23.64 -9.73 21.08
C ILE A 20 -23.07 -11.08 20.65
N SER A 21 -23.85 -11.95 20.01
CA SER A 21 -23.39 -13.27 19.56
C SER A 21 -22.64 -13.22 18.21
N ARG A 22 -22.85 -12.19 17.38
CA ARG A 22 -22.08 -11.93 16.15
C ARG A 22 -20.56 -12.06 16.32
N PRO A 23 -19.87 -11.38 17.27
CA PRO A 23 -18.42 -11.50 17.43
C PRO A 23 -17.94 -12.87 17.94
N LEU A 24 -18.86 -13.75 18.37
CA LEU A 24 -18.53 -15.13 18.75
C LEU A 24 -18.74 -16.11 17.59
N LEU A 25 -19.73 -15.86 16.72
CA LEU A 25 -20.00 -16.67 15.53
C LEU A 25 -19.18 -16.24 14.30
N GLU A 26 -18.90 -14.94 14.15
CA GLU A 26 -18.03 -14.36 13.11
C GLU A 26 -16.54 -14.46 13.47
N ARG A 27 -16.18 -15.19 14.53
CA ARG A 27 -14.85 -15.83 14.63
C ARG A 27 -14.72 -16.93 13.58
N SER A 28 -14.96 -16.61 12.31
CA SER A 28 -14.18 -17.22 11.25
C SER A 28 -12.75 -16.89 11.61
N ALA A 29 -12.06 -17.87 12.17
CA ALA A 29 -10.66 -17.78 12.47
C ALA A 29 -9.99 -17.18 11.23
N THR A 30 -9.54 -15.93 11.33
CA THR A 30 -8.26 -15.57 10.74
C THR A 30 -7.31 -16.58 11.37
N SER A 31 -7.18 -17.73 10.72
CA SER A 31 -6.21 -18.74 11.08
C SER A 31 -4.90 -18.06 10.76
N VAL A 32 -4.38 -17.36 11.77
CA VAL A 32 -3.02 -16.84 11.75
C VAL A 32 -2.20 -18.04 11.34
N SER A 33 -1.58 -17.94 10.16
CA SER A 33 -0.82 -19.04 9.60
C SER A 33 0.18 -19.51 10.66
N HIS A 34 0.43 -20.82 10.76
CA HIS A 34 1.44 -21.33 11.70
C HIS A 34 2.77 -20.54 11.58
N ALA A 35 3.13 -20.14 10.35
CA ALA A 35 4.29 -19.29 10.08
C ALA A 35 4.21 -17.89 10.75
N GLU A 36 3.04 -17.25 10.76
CA GLU A 36 2.84 -15.92 11.36
C GLU A 36 2.79 -16.00 12.90
N GLN A 37 2.30 -17.12 13.45
CA GLN A 37 2.43 -17.42 14.88
C GLN A 37 3.91 -17.61 15.26
N ASP A 38 4.66 -18.39 14.49
CA ASP A 38 6.08 -18.65 14.73
C ASP A 38 6.90 -17.35 14.71
N VAL A 39 6.69 -16.49 13.71
CA VAL A 39 7.31 -15.16 13.64
C VAL A 39 6.96 -14.30 14.85
N SER A 40 5.69 -14.26 15.24
CA SER A 40 5.24 -13.52 16.42
C SER A 40 5.92 -14.01 17.70
N THR A 41 6.11 -15.33 17.84
CA THR A 41 6.81 -15.89 19.00
C THR A 41 8.29 -15.52 19.01
N LEU A 42 8.95 -15.48 17.85
CA LEU A 42 10.35 -15.08 17.73
C LEU A 42 10.55 -13.60 18.07
N LEU A 43 9.64 -12.74 17.62
CA LEU A 43 9.65 -11.32 17.98
C LEU A 43 9.47 -11.10 19.49
N ALA A 44 8.57 -11.85 20.12
CA ALA A 44 8.41 -11.81 21.57
C ALA A 44 9.68 -12.27 22.31
N LYS A 45 10.36 -13.33 21.81
CA LYS A 45 11.65 -13.78 22.36
C LYS A 45 12.74 -12.72 22.22
N ARG A 46 12.81 -12.00 21.10
CA ARG A 46 13.74 -10.87 20.92
C ARG A 46 13.53 -9.82 22.01
N ASP A 47 12.29 -9.38 22.19
CA ASP A 47 11.95 -8.34 23.16
C ASP A 47 12.27 -8.78 24.59
N GLN A 48 12.02 -10.06 24.91
CA GLN A 48 12.41 -10.65 26.17
C GLN A 48 13.93 -10.61 26.38
N VAL A 49 14.74 -11.03 25.40
CA VAL A 49 16.20 -11.02 25.54
C VAL A 49 16.72 -9.60 25.73
N VAL A 50 16.19 -8.62 24.97
CA VAL A 50 16.56 -7.21 25.12
C VAL A 50 16.25 -6.71 26.54
N ALA A 51 15.05 -7.01 27.05
CA ALA A 51 14.66 -6.64 28.40
C ALA A 51 15.59 -7.26 29.46
N THR A 52 15.97 -8.53 29.30
CA THR A 52 16.88 -9.19 30.26
C THR A 52 18.30 -8.62 30.22
N ILE A 53 18.81 -8.21 29.06
CA ILE A 53 20.11 -7.53 28.96
C ILE A 53 20.04 -6.17 29.65
N GLN A 54 18.96 -5.42 29.42
CA GLN A 54 18.76 -4.13 30.07
C GLN A 54 18.70 -4.27 31.59
N GLU A 55 17.95 -5.23 32.11
CA GLU A 55 17.88 -5.49 33.55
C GLU A 55 19.25 -5.88 34.14
N LEU A 56 20.03 -6.70 33.42
CA LEU A 56 21.39 -7.06 33.83
C LEU A 56 22.32 -5.84 33.87
N ASP A 57 22.26 -4.98 32.84
CA ASP A 57 23.05 -3.76 32.74
C ASP A 57 22.63 -2.77 33.86
N ASP A 58 21.34 -2.65 34.15
CA ASP A 58 20.82 -1.84 35.26
C ASP A 58 21.31 -2.38 36.61
N ASP A 59 21.21 -3.67 36.88
CA ASP A 59 21.67 -4.26 38.14
C ASP A 59 23.19 -4.12 38.36
N TYR A 60 23.98 -4.18 37.29
CA TYR A 60 25.41 -3.86 37.35
C TYR A 60 25.65 -2.38 37.66
N ASN A 61 24.94 -1.47 36.98
CA ASN A 61 25.04 -0.02 37.22
C ASN A 61 24.62 0.36 38.65
N LEU A 62 23.65 -0.37 39.23
CA LEU A 62 23.23 -0.23 40.63
C LEU A 62 24.20 -0.89 41.62
N GLY A 63 25.24 -1.58 41.15
CA GLY A 63 26.23 -2.27 41.98
C GLY A 63 25.70 -3.52 42.68
N LYS A 64 24.57 -4.08 42.24
CA LYS A 64 24.03 -5.35 42.78
C LYS A 64 24.84 -6.56 42.31
N ILE A 65 25.50 -6.44 41.15
CA ILE A 65 26.24 -7.53 40.51
C ILE A 65 27.74 -7.22 40.51
N PRO A 66 28.60 -8.16 40.95
CA PRO A 66 30.05 -7.99 40.89
C PRO A 66 30.59 -7.94 39.44
N SER A 67 31.65 -7.16 39.23
CA SER A 67 32.33 -7.01 37.93
C SER A 67 32.95 -8.30 37.38
N GLU A 68 33.16 -9.32 38.23
CA GLU A 68 33.67 -10.64 37.84
C GLU A 68 32.61 -11.49 37.13
N VAL A 69 31.33 -11.28 37.45
CA VAL A 69 30.20 -12.12 36.98
C VAL A 69 29.49 -11.51 35.78
N TYR A 70 29.30 -10.19 35.80
CA TYR A 70 28.64 -9.42 34.75
C TYR A 70 29.09 -9.75 33.30
N PRO A 71 30.40 -9.74 32.95
CA PRO A 71 30.81 -9.92 31.56
C PRO A 71 30.46 -11.29 30.99
N ASN A 72 30.51 -12.34 31.82
CA ASN A 72 30.17 -13.70 31.41
C ASN A 72 28.66 -13.86 31.16
N GLN A 73 27.84 -13.30 32.05
CA GLN A 73 26.38 -13.33 31.89
C GLN A 73 25.93 -12.52 30.68
N ARG A 74 26.50 -11.33 30.48
CA ARG A 74 26.19 -10.47 29.34
C ARG A 74 26.57 -11.12 28.01
N MET A 75 27.73 -11.77 27.94
CA MET A 75 28.15 -12.50 26.74
C MET A 75 27.16 -13.61 26.38
N THR A 76 26.66 -14.35 27.38
CA THR A 76 25.70 -15.44 27.16
C THR A 76 24.38 -14.91 26.62
N LEU A 77 23.85 -13.82 27.19
CA LEU A 77 22.62 -13.19 26.71
C LEU A 77 22.77 -12.61 25.29
N LEU A 78 23.93 -12.03 24.97
CA LEU A 78 24.23 -11.53 23.62
C LEU A 78 24.27 -12.66 22.59
N GLN A 79 24.84 -13.81 22.92
CA GLN A 79 24.83 -14.99 22.06
C GLN A 79 23.40 -15.48 21.81
N ASN A 80 22.60 -15.61 22.87
CA ASN A 80 21.19 -15.98 22.76
C ASN A 80 20.40 -15.00 21.87
N GLY A 81 20.65 -13.69 22.03
CA GLY A 81 20.04 -12.66 21.19
C GLY A 81 20.42 -12.78 19.72
N ALA A 82 21.70 -13.03 19.43
CA ALA A 82 22.17 -13.25 18.06
C ALA A 82 21.52 -14.49 17.41
N ASP A 83 21.29 -15.56 18.17
CA ASP A 83 20.63 -16.77 17.67
C ASP A 83 19.14 -16.54 17.39
N VAL A 84 18.43 -15.77 18.22
CA VAL A 84 17.04 -15.38 17.95
C VAL A 84 16.93 -14.51 16.70
N LEU A 85 17.86 -13.56 16.50
CA LEU A 85 17.88 -12.73 15.29
C LEU A 85 18.12 -13.54 14.03
N ARG A 86 19.06 -14.51 14.04
CA ARG A 86 19.27 -15.43 12.91
C ARG A 86 18.00 -16.22 12.56
N GLN A 87 17.25 -16.65 13.57
CA GLN A 87 15.99 -17.35 13.35
C GLN A 87 14.97 -16.43 12.67
N ILE A 88 14.84 -15.17 13.11
CA ILE A 88 13.95 -14.18 12.49
C ILE A 88 14.34 -13.92 11.03
N ASP A 89 15.64 -13.72 10.77
CA ASP A 89 16.16 -13.49 9.42
C ASP A 89 15.84 -14.66 8.49
N ALA A 90 15.93 -15.90 8.98
CA ALA A 90 15.56 -17.09 8.20
C ALA A 90 14.08 -17.12 7.79
N TYR A 91 13.17 -16.59 8.61
CA TYR A 91 11.74 -16.47 8.24
C TYR A 91 11.46 -15.28 7.30
N GLN A 92 12.28 -14.24 7.33
CA GLN A 92 12.18 -13.12 6.39
C GLN A 92 12.74 -13.47 5.00
N GLU A 93 13.78 -14.31 4.94
CA GLU A 93 14.39 -14.77 3.70
C GLU A 93 13.72 -16.02 3.11
N ALA A 94 12.99 -16.81 3.93
CA ALA A 94 12.14 -17.88 3.42
C ALA A 94 11.14 -17.27 2.43
N PRO A 95 11.13 -17.71 1.15
CA PRO A 95 10.38 -17.03 0.12
C PRO A 95 8.92 -17.04 0.54
N ALA A 96 8.39 -15.84 0.72
CA ALA A 96 7.00 -15.50 0.58
C ALA A 96 6.37 -16.39 -0.51
N ALA A 97 5.76 -17.51 -0.10
CA ALA A 97 5.08 -18.41 -1.03
C ALA A 97 3.69 -17.83 -1.35
N GLU A 98 3.69 -16.60 -1.87
CA GLU A 98 2.58 -15.64 -1.99
C GLU A 98 2.37 -14.75 -0.75
N THR A 99 3.22 -13.73 -0.56
CA THR A 99 2.82 -12.61 0.30
C THR A 99 1.66 -11.84 -0.34
N ALA A 100 0.98 -11.04 0.47
CA ALA A 100 -0.01 -10.09 -0.02
C ALA A 100 0.56 -9.17 -1.11
N GLU A 101 1.87 -8.88 -1.06
CA GLU A 101 2.57 -8.15 -2.13
C GLU A 101 2.58 -8.92 -3.45
N ASP A 102 2.92 -10.22 -3.45
CA ASP A 102 2.91 -11.05 -4.67
C ASP A 102 1.51 -11.15 -5.30
N ARG A 103 0.46 -11.25 -4.47
CA ARG A 103 -0.94 -11.24 -4.96
C ARG A 103 -1.32 -9.91 -5.57
N LEU A 104 -0.84 -8.80 -4.99
CA LEU A 104 -1.06 -7.46 -5.50
C LEU A 104 -0.30 -7.26 -6.82
N GLU A 105 0.94 -7.73 -6.92
CA GLU A 105 1.73 -7.69 -8.14
C GLU A 105 1.09 -8.53 -9.25
N ALA A 106 0.62 -9.74 -8.94
CA ALA A 106 -0.13 -10.57 -9.89
C ALA A 106 -1.43 -9.89 -10.37
N ALA A 107 -2.17 -9.22 -9.47
CA ALA A 107 -3.34 -8.42 -9.83
C ALA A 107 -2.99 -7.21 -10.71
N LEU A 108 -1.88 -6.54 -10.44
CA LEU A 108 -1.38 -5.42 -11.26
C LEU A 108 -0.88 -5.88 -12.64
N VAL A 109 -0.21 -7.04 -12.74
CA VAL A 109 0.21 -7.64 -14.02
C VAL A 109 -1.01 -8.01 -14.85
N SER A 110 -2.01 -8.66 -14.24
CA SER A 110 -3.28 -8.99 -14.89
C SER A 110 -3.96 -7.73 -15.42
N ARG A 111 -4.00 -6.66 -14.61
CA ARG A 111 -4.55 -5.37 -15.02
C ARG A 111 -3.75 -4.75 -16.16
N ARG A 112 -2.42 -4.76 -16.11
CA ARG A 112 -1.55 -4.24 -17.18
C ARG A 112 -1.77 -4.98 -18.51
N GLN A 113 -1.93 -6.29 -18.49
CA GLN A 113 -2.21 -7.09 -19.70
C GLN A 113 -3.57 -6.74 -20.31
N THR A 114 -4.59 -6.48 -19.49
CA THR A 114 -5.90 -6.01 -19.99
C THR A 114 -5.82 -4.60 -20.61
N PHE A 115 -4.98 -3.71 -20.06
CA PHE A 115 -4.73 -2.37 -20.60
C PHE A 115 -3.85 -2.37 -21.87
N GLU A 116 -2.87 -3.26 -21.98
CA GLU A 116 -2.04 -3.40 -23.18
C GLU A 116 -2.85 -4.00 -24.35
N SER A 117 -3.80 -4.90 -24.05
CA SER A 117 -4.74 -5.43 -25.05
C SER A 117 -5.68 -4.36 -25.63
N THR A 118 -6.02 -3.32 -24.86
CA THR A 118 -6.79 -2.16 -25.33
C THR A 118 -5.94 -1.16 -26.13
N LYS A 119 -4.61 -1.22 -26.00
CA LYS A 119 -3.66 -0.32 -26.67
C LYS A 119 -3.27 -0.81 -28.07
N ASN A 120 -3.37 -2.12 -28.32
CA ASN A 120 -2.98 -2.77 -29.58
C ASN A 120 -4.12 -2.85 -30.62
N GLN A 121 -5.33 -2.38 -30.30
CA GLN A 121 -6.32 -2.04 -31.33
C GLN A 121 -5.98 -0.66 -31.90
N GLY A 122 -5.32 -0.72 -33.05
CA GLY A 122 -4.66 0.39 -33.72
C GLY A 122 -5.45 1.69 -33.76
N ARG A 123 -4.87 2.72 -33.12
CA ARG A 123 -5.03 4.12 -33.50
C ARG A 123 -4.58 4.29 -34.95
N LYS A 124 -5.49 4.12 -35.91
CA LYS A 124 -5.22 4.51 -37.31
C LYS A 124 -5.21 6.01 -37.52
N ASN A 125 -5.80 6.80 -36.60
CA ASN A 125 -5.75 8.25 -36.65
C ASN A 125 -5.32 8.77 -35.27
N GLY A 126 -4.24 9.55 -35.22
CA GLY A 126 -3.54 9.98 -33.99
C GLY A 126 -4.31 10.93 -33.05
N ASN A 127 -5.64 10.92 -33.05
CA ASN A 127 -6.49 11.83 -32.28
C ASN A 127 -7.71 11.16 -31.62
N ALA A 128 -7.64 9.86 -31.31
CA ALA A 128 -8.71 9.21 -30.54
C ALA A 128 -8.21 8.88 -29.12
N VAL A 129 -8.72 9.62 -28.13
CA VAL A 129 -8.75 9.22 -26.72
C VAL A 129 -10.01 8.36 -26.55
N PRO A 130 -9.96 7.19 -25.88
CA PRO A 130 -11.13 6.36 -25.66
C PRO A 130 -12.21 7.13 -24.88
N PRO A 131 -13.50 6.90 -25.12
CA PRO A 131 -14.56 7.58 -24.37
C PRO A 131 -14.55 7.05 -22.94
N VAL A 132 -13.98 7.83 -22.02
CA VAL A 132 -14.23 7.69 -20.59
C VAL A 132 -15.62 8.30 -20.34
N PRO A 133 -16.57 7.57 -19.74
CA PRO A 133 -17.86 8.14 -19.41
C PRO A 133 -17.65 9.21 -18.33
N ASP A 134 -18.05 10.44 -18.64
CA ASP A 134 -18.09 11.63 -17.79
C ASP A 134 -16.80 12.45 -17.57
N ASP A 135 -15.94 12.58 -18.58
CA ASP A 135 -14.88 13.61 -18.54
C ASP A 135 -15.33 14.93 -19.19
N ASP A 136 -16.12 15.70 -18.44
CA ASP A 136 -16.45 17.11 -18.70
C ASP A 136 -15.20 17.95 -19.06
N LEU A 137 -14.06 17.55 -18.51
CA LEU A 137 -12.75 18.13 -18.78
C LEU A 137 -12.29 17.90 -20.23
N GLU A 138 -12.43 16.71 -20.78
CA GLU A 138 -12.06 16.39 -22.17
C GLU A 138 -12.95 17.13 -23.17
N GLN A 139 -14.24 17.30 -22.86
CA GLN A 139 -15.12 18.15 -23.66
C GLN A 139 -14.68 19.62 -23.65
N ARG A 140 -14.26 20.14 -22.50
CA ARG A 140 -13.70 21.50 -22.36
C ARG A 140 -12.37 21.67 -23.10
N ILE A 141 -11.52 20.65 -23.13
CA ILE A 141 -10.25 20.67 -23.87
C ILE A 141 -10.52 20.61 -25.38
N ALA A 142 -11.44 19.74 -25.82
CA ALA A 142 -11.82 19.59 -27.22
C ALA A 142 -12.46 20.86 -27.79
N SER A 143 -13.35 21.52 -27.03
CA SER A 143 -13.95 22.79 -27.45
C SER A 143 -12.90 23.89 -27.59
N ARG A 144 -11.97 24.00 -26.64
CA ARG A 144 -10.85 24.95 -26.70
C ARG A 144 -9.93 24.67 -27.89
N ARG A 145 -9.58 23.41 -28.18
CA ARG A 145 -8.77 23.03 -29.34
C ARG A 145 -9.43 23.39 -30.68
N ARG A 146 -10.76 23.28 -30.79
CA ARG A 146 -11.51 23.69 -31.99
C ARG A 146 -11.48 25.21 -32.18
N LEU A 147 -11.60 25.98 -31.11
CA LEU A 147 -11.46 27.45 -31.15
C LEU A 147 -10.07 27.90 -31.62
N HIS A 148 -9.00 27.21 -31.18
CA HIS A 148 -7.62 27.54 -31.59
C HIS A 148 -7.20 26.92 -32.93
N GLN A 149 -8.02 26.14 -33.64
CA GLN A 149 -7.67 25.61 -34.97
C GLN A 149 -7.84 26.65 -36.12
N GLY A 150 -7.91 27.94 -35.80
CA GLY A 150 -8.11 29.02 -36.76
C GLY A 150 -6.82 29.47 -37.48
N LYS A 151 -6.98 29.75 -38.79
CA LYS A 151 -6.06 30.37 -39.78
C LYS A 151 -4.54 30.08 -39.64
N ALA A 152 -4.00 29.44 -40.69
CA ALA A 152 -2.56 29.26 -40.85
C ALA A 152 -1.84 30.63 -40.86
N GLY A 153 -0.91 30.83 -39.93
CA GLY A 153 -0.10 32.05 -39.75
C GLY A 153 1.25 32.01 -40.48
N GLY A 154 1.44 31.04 -41.39
CA GLY A 154 2.69 30.84 -42.11
C GLY A 154 3.66 29.89 -41.41
N PHE A 155 4.97 30.15 -41.54
CA PHE A 155 6.04 29.30 -41.01
C PHE A 155 6.95 30.09 -40.07
N CYS A 156 7.40 29.43 -38.99
CA CYS A 156 8.36 30.02 -38.05
C CYS A 156 9.71 30.31 -38.74
N PRO A 157 10.26 31.53 -38.63
CA PRO A 157 11.53 31.89 -39.26
C PRO A 157 12.75 31.18 -38.65
N LYS A 158 12.65 30.71 -37.39
CA LYS A 158 13.76 30.04 -36.69
C LYS A 158 13.84 28.54 -36.95
N CYS A 159 12.70 27.86 -37.11
CA CYS A 159 12.65 26.39 -37.25
C CYS A 159 11.92 25.87 -38.48
N GLY A 160 11.33 26.75 -39.29
CA GLY A 160 10.68 26.42 -40.57
C GLY A 160 9.36 25.65 -40.44
N ARG A 161 8.77 25.56 -39.25
CA ARG A 161 7.54 24.77 -39.01
C ARG A 161 6.30 25.63 -39.08
N PRO A 162 5.15 25.09 -39.50
CA PRO A 162 3.92 25.85 -39.61
C PRO A 162 3.48 26.36 -38.23
N VAL A 163 2.98 27.58 -38.20
CA VAL A 163 2.50 28.28 -37.00
C VAL A 163 1.10 28.83 -37.27
N GLN A 164 0.32 29.03 -36.22
CA GLN A 164 -1.02 29.60 -36.32
C GLN A 164 -0.95 31.13 -36.24
N ALA A 165 -1.95 31.81 -36.81
CA ALA A 165 -1.97 33.28 -36.86
C ALA A 165 -2.01 33.93 -35.47
N ASP A 166 -2.58 33.23 -34.47
CA ASP A 166 -2.68 33.71 -33.09
C ASP A 166 -1.50 33.28 -32.19
N ASP A 167 -0.52 32.55 -32.73
CA ASP A 167 0.65 32.08 -31.96
C ASP A 167 1.63 33.24 -31.70
N ARG A 168 1.75 33.69 -30.45
CA ARG A 168 2.82 34.64 -30.03
C ARG A 168 4.20 33.99 -29.94
N PHE A 169 4.24 32.66 -29.84
CA PHE A 169 5.46 31.86 -29.72
C PHE A 169 5.31 30.59 -30.55
N CYS A 170 6.38 30.15 -31.20
CA CYS A 170 6.38 28.92 -31.95
C CYS A 170 6.22 27.72 -31.00
N PRO A 171 5.19 26.87 -31.17
CA PRO A 171 4.92 25.76 -30.25
C PRO A 171 6.00 24.67 -30.26
N LYS A 172 6.94 24.71 -31.21
CA LYS A 172 7.97 23.67 -31.34
C LYS A 172 9.41 24.12 -31.09
N CYS A 173 9.71 25.41 -31.16
CA CYS A 173 11.05 25.91 -30.84
C CYS A 173 11.05 27.07 -29.83
N GLY A 174 9.87 27.52 -29.38
CA GLY A 174 9.71 28.59 -28.40
C GLY A 174 10.10 29.99 -28.90
N ALA A 175 10.43 30.15 -30.19
CA ALA A 175 10.76 31.45 -30.76
C ALA A 175 9.55 32.38 -30.73
N THR A 176 9.75 33.63 -30.31
CA THR A 176 8.73 34.69 -30.40
C THR A 176 8.38 34.95 -31.85
N LEU A 177 7.10 34.84 -32.18
CA LEU A 177 6.54 35.23 -33.47
C LEU A 177 5.90 36.59 -33.19
N GLY A 178 6.66 37.64 -33.49
CA GLY A 178 6.27 39.04 -33.21
C GLY A 178 5.14 39.51 -34.09
#